data_AF-A0A2S6UHE6-F1
#
_entry.id   AF-A0A2S6UHE6-F1
#
_cell.length_a   1.000
_cell.length_b   1.000
_cell.length_c   1.000
_cell.angle_alpha   90.00
_cell.angle_beta   90.00
_cell.angle_gamma   90.00
#
_symmetry.space_group_name_H-M   'P 1'
#
loop_
_entity.id
_entity.type
_entity.pdbx_description
1 polymer ?
#
loop_
_entity_poly.entity_id
_entity_poly.type
_entity_poly.pdbx_seq_one_letter_code
_entity_poly.pdbx_strand_id
1 'polypeptide(L)'
;MKKISIYIILSNLIVMLFGIEDAFPQPKLEVTILNKGTGSEAVKHSQVTVHYTGWLENGEKFDSSIDRGKPFIFVIGSREVISGWDMGVNGMKVGGKRILTIPPELAYGKSGAGNTIPPNTTLKFEISLLDVRPPPYKNIGNSELQHLMKKGIKVFDIRRQDEWETTGVIDKSIKLTAFSKNGALMPNFFKKLVNKVDRNQEMILICRTGNRTSIIANYLSRKMGYSKVYNVKNGIKMWIDKKLPILK
;
A
#
# COMPACT_ATOMS: atom_id res chain seq x y z
N MET A 1 43.30 40.38 13.48
CA MET A 1 43.45 39.19 14.35
C MET A 1 42.28 38.25 14.12
N LYS A 2 42.58 36.96 13.93
CA LYS A 2 41.73 35.90 13.35
C LYS A 2 40.46 35.64 14.19
N LYS A 3 39.27 35.68 13.58
CA LYS A 3 38.07 34.99 14.12
C LYS A 3 38.07 33.58 13.55
N ILE A 4 38.35 32.61 14.42
CA ILE A 4 38.36 31.18 14.11
C ILE A 4 36.89 30.69 14.10
N SER A 5 36.48 30.07 12.99
CA SER A 5 35.28 29.22 12.97
C SER A 5 35.59 27.88 13.63
N ILE A 6 34.73 27.42 14.53
CA ILE A 6 34.67 26.03 14.98
C ILE A 6 33.24 25.52 14.80
N TYR A 7 33.09 24.62 13.85
CA TYR A 7 31.98 23.68 13.74
C TYR A 7 32.11 22.65 14.88
N ILE A 8 31.03 22.41 15.63
CA ILE A 8 30.88 21.18 16.40
C ILE A 8 29.62 20.47 15.90
N ILE A 9 29.87 19.42 15.11
CA ILE A 9 28.98 18.30 14.88
C ILE A 9 29.09 17.42 16.13
N LEU A 10 28.05 17.29 16.94
CA LEU A 10 27.89 16.16 17.88
C LEU A 10 26.38 16.00 18.13
N SER A 11 25.75 15.10 17.38
CA SER A 11 25.47 13.72 17.78
C SER A 11 24.31 13.66 18.78
N ASN A 12 23.17 13.19 18.29
CA ASN A 12 22.03 12.75 19.09
C ASN A 12 22.47 11.66 20.08
N LEU A 13 22.95 12.07 21.25
CA LEU A 13 23.15 11.21 22.39
C LEU A 13 23.13 12.08 23.64
N ILE A 14 21.95 12.17 24.26
CA ILE A 14 21.67 12.39 25.69
C ILE A 14 20.17 12.70 25.78
N VAL A 15 19.36 11.65 25.89
CA VAL A 15 18.10 11.66 26.65
C VAL A 15 17.89 10.25 27.21
N MET A 16 18.67 9.90 28.23
CA MET A 16 18.34 8.85 29.19
C MET A 16 18.63 9.44 30.55
N LEU A 17 17.62 10.04 31.19
CA LEU A 17 17.60 10.24 32.65
C LEU A 17 16.29 10.80 33.22
N PHE A 18 15.28 11.11 32.42
CA PHE A 18 13.94 11.40 32.93
C PHE A 18 12.89 10.67 32.08
N GLY A 19 12.18 9.73 32.72
CA GLY A 19 11.13 8.91 32.13
C GLY A 19 9.88 9.73 31.83
N ILE A 20 9.90 10.43 30.70
CA ILE A 20 8.72 10.87 29.97
C ILE A 20 8.97 10.51 28.50
N GLU A 21 8.74 9.25 28.14
CA GLU A 21 8.37 8.93 26.76
C GLU A 21 6.94 9.44 26.58
N ASP A 22 6.77 10.71 26.25
CA ASP A 22 5.59 11.09 25.47
C ASP A 22 5.80 10.47 24.09
N ALA A 23 5.46 9.17 23.99
CA ALA A 23 5.31 8.49 22.74
C ALA A 23 4.26 9.27 21.95
N PHE A 24 4.69 10.14 21.03
CA PHE A 24 3.79 10.92 20.19
C PHE A 24 2.71 9.98 19.65
N PRO A 25 1.43 10.17 20.04
CA PRO A 25 0.38 9.25 19.65
C PRO A 25 0.34 9.26 18.13
N GLN A 26 0.56 8.09 17.54
CA GLN A 26 0.48 7.95 16.09
C GLN A 26 -0.95 8.26 15.65
N PRO A 27 -1.14 9.02 14.55
CA PRO A 27 -2.46 9.35 14.08
C PRO A 27 -3.24 8.07 13.80
N LYS A 28 -4.35 7.88 14.51
CA LYS A 28 -5.15 6.66 14.47
C LYS A 28 -6.45 6.93 13.73
N LEU A 29 -6.62 6.26 12.59
CA LEU A 29 -7.90 6.19 11.90
C LEU A 29 -8.89 5.37 12.74
N GLU A 30 -10.06 5.92 13.02
CA GLU A 30 -11.15 5.17 13.64
C GLU A 30 -12.15 4.70 12.58
N VAL A 31 -12.57 3.44 12.69
CA VAL A 31 -13.48 2.81 11.74
C VAL A 31 -14.65 2.18 12.49
N THR A 32 -15.86 2.70 12.25
CA THR A 32 -17.09 2.11 12.77
C THR A 32 -17.85 1.44 11.63
N ILE A 33 -17.99 0.12 11.68
CA ILE A 33 -18.70 -0.65 10.64
C ILE A 33 -20.20 -0.56 10.90
N LEU A 34 -20.95 0.00 9.96
CA LEU A 34 -22.42 0.05 10.00
C LEU A 34 -23.05 -1.14 9.29
N ASN A 35 -22.44 -1.57 8.17
CA ASN A 35 -22.79 -2.78 7.44
C ASN A 35 -21.51 -3.38 6.86
N LYS A 36 -21.29 -4.69 7.03
CA LYS A 36 -20.09 -5.36 6.50
C LYS A 36 -20.11 -5.51 4.98
N GLY A 37 -21.30 -5.59 4.36
CA GLY A 37 -21.44 -5.98 2.96
C GLY A 37 -21.09 -7.45 2.73
N THR A 38 -21.38 -7.94 1.53
CA THR A 38 -21.22 -9.37 1.19
C THR A 38 -20.55 -9.61 -0.17
N GLY A 39 -20.48 -8.59 -1.03
CA GLY A 39 -19.90 -8.74 -2.36
C GLY A 39 -18.37 -8.66 -2.37
N SER A 40 -17.82 -8.34 -3.55
CA SER A 40 -16.36 -8.28 -3.79
C SER A 40 -15.65 -7.38 -2.77
N GLU A 41 -14.48 -7.84 -2.31
CA GLU A 41 -13.66 -7.12 -1.34
C GLU A 41 -12.77 -6.08 -2.05
N ALA A 42 -12.83 -4.84 -1.57
CA ALA A 42 -11.94 -3.76 -1.94
C ALA A 42 -10.54 -4.02 -1.39
N VAL A 43 -9.59 -4.31 -2.28
CA VAL A 43 -8.17 -4.49 -1.93
C VAL A 43 -7.31 -3.42 -2.61
N LYS A 44 -6.09 -3.23 -2.13
CA LYS A 44 -5.11 -2.34 -2.75
C LYS A 44 -5.05 -2.49 -4.28
N HIS A 45 -5.04 -1.36 -5.00
CA HIS A 45 -5.10 -1.21 -6.46
C HIS A 45 -6.43 -1.59 -7.13
N SER A 46 -7.45 -1.96 -6.36
CA SER A 46 -8.83 -2.03 -6.88
C SER A 46 -9.31 -0.62 -7.22
N GLN A 47 -10.09 -0.50 -8.28
CA GLN A 47 -10.91 0.67 -8.50
C GLN A 47 -12.23 0.45 -7.76
N VAL A 48 -12.62 1.41 -6.94
CA VAL A 48 -13.83 1.33 -6.13
C VAL A 48 -14.79 2.45 -6.50
N THR A 49 -16.07 2.15 -6.41
CA THR A 49 -17.16 3.11 -6.58
C THR A 49 -17.88 3.25 -5.26
N VAL A 50 -17.97 4.47 -4.73
CA VAL A 50 -18.54 4.73 -3.41
C VAL A 50 -19.55 5.87 -3.44
N HIS A 51 -20.56 5.76 -2.57
CA HIS A 51 -21.26 6.94 -2.07
C HIS A 51 -20.66 7.37 -0.74
N TYR A 52 -20.65 8.67 -0.49
CA TYR A 52 -20.21 9.22 0.79
C TYR A 52 -20.88 10.54 1.12
N THR A 53 -20.84 10.86 2.41
CA THR A 53 -21.04 12.21 2.94
C THR A 53 -19.95 12.48 3.97
N GLY A 54 -19.40 13.69 3.97
CA GLY A 54 -18.34 14.16 4.86
C GLY A 54 -18.82 15.32 5.73
N TRP A 55 -18.44 15.29 7.01
CA TRP A 55 -18.74 16.31 8.01
C TRP A 55 -17.50 16.74 8.77
N LEU A 56 -17.49 18.01 9.18
CA LEU A 56 -16.57 18.55 10.17
C LEU A 56 -17.00 18.10 11.59
N GLU A 57 -16.14 18.26 12.59
CA GLU A 57 -16.44 17.86 13.98
C GLU A 57 -17.64 18.59 14.58
N ASN A 58 -17.90 19.83 14.14
CA ASN A 58 -19.08 20.62 14.53
C ASN A 58 -20.40 20.10 13.92
N GLY A 59 -20.36 19.03 13.11
CA GLY A 59 -21.52 18.45 12.44
C GLY A 59 -21.88 19.10 11.11
N GLU A 60 -21.15 20.13 10.68
CA GLU A 60 -21.35 20.77 9.39
C GLU A 60 -20.97 19.82 8.24
N LYS A 61 -21.93 19.56 7.35
CA LYS A 61 -21.69 18.78 6.13
C LYS A 61 -20.90 19.64 5.14
N PHE A 62 -19.70 19.22 4.78
CA PHE A 62 -18.86 19.96 3.83
C PHE A 62 -18.88 19.37 2.42
N ASP A 63 -19.19 18.07 2.27
CA ASP A 63 -19.21 17.42 0.96
C ASP A 63 -20.07 16.15 0.93
N SER A 64 -20.72 15.85 -0.20
CA SER A 64 -21.47 14.60 -0.41
C SER A 64 -21.56 14.22 -1.88
N SER A 65 -21.28 12.96 -2.20
CA SER A 65 -21.53 12.43 -3.56
C SER A 65 -23.00 12.11 -3.81
N ILE A 66 -23.80 11.97 -2.75
CA ILE A 66 -25.25 11.75 -2.84
C ILE A 66 -25.94 13.04 -3.27
N ASP A 67 -25.58 14.17 -2.66
CA ASP A 67 -26.12 15.49 -3.04
C ASP A 67 -25.81 15.84 -4.50
N ARG A 68 -24.66 15.40 -5.02
CA ARG A 68 -24.29 15.56 -6.43
C ARG A 68 -24.98 14.57 -7.39
N GLY A 69 -25.71 13.58 -6.86
CA GLY A 69 -26.37 12.53 -7.65
C GLY A 69 -25.41 11.61 -8.41
N LYS A 70 -24.11 11.60 -8.10
CA LYS A 70 -23.10 10.82 -8.82
C LYS A 70 -22.09 10.17 -7.86
N PRO A 71 -21.91 8.84 -7.89
CA PRO A 71 -20.88 8.15 -7.11
C PRO A 71 -19.47 8.66 -7.39
N PHE A 72 -18.60 8.53 -6.39
CA PHE A 72 -17.19 8.84 -6.52
C PHE A 72 -16.38 7.57 -6.81
N ILE A 73 -15.45 7.66 -7.76
CA ILE A 73 -14.64 6.54 -8.22
C ILE A 73 -13.18 6.88 -8.02
N PHE A 74 -12.43 5.99 -7.39
CA PHE A 74 -10.98 6.15 -7.22
C PHE A 74 -10.27 4.79 -7.13
N VAL A 75 -8.95 4.80 -7.22
CA VAL A 75 -8.11 3.59 -7.06
C VAL A 75 -7.45 3.56 -5.68
N ILE A 76 -7.62 2.48 -4.94
CA ILE A 76 -7.04 2.35 -3.60
C ILE A 76 -5.51 2.30 -3.68
N GLY A 77 -4.86 3.20 -2.94
CA GLY A 77 -3.41 3.28 -2.80
C GLY A 77 -2.72 4.00 -3.97
N SER A 78 -3.48 4.68 -4.85
CA SER A 78 -2.91 5.54 -5.91
C SER A 78 -2.68 6.99 -5.47
N ARG A 79 -3.00 7.35 -4.22
CA ARG A 79 -2.93 8.72 -3.66
C ARG A 79 -3.86 9.72 -4.38
N GLU A 80 -4.96 9.22 -4.94
CA GLU A 80 -6.05 10.06 -5.49
C GLU A 80 -6.94 10.68 -4.39
N VAL A 81 -6.86 10.14 -3.17
CA VAL A 81 -7.64 10.55 -2.00
C VAL A 81 -6.73 10.70 -0.78
N ILE A 82 -7.24 11.29 0.29
CA ILE A 82 -6.55 11.38 1.57
C ILE A 82 -6.20 9.99 2.12
N SER A 83 -5.11 9.86 2.87
CA SER A 83 -4.60 8.56 3.32
C SER A 83 -5.58 7.80 4.22
N GLY A 84 -6.40 8.52 5.00
CA GLY A 84 -7.48 7.93 5.79
C GLY A 84 -8.53 7.21 4.94
N TRP A 85 -8.78 7.65 3.71
CA TRP A 85 -9.65 6.93 2.77
C TRP A 85 -8.98 5.69 2.20
N ASP A 86 -7.70 5.80 1.78
CA ASP A 86 -6.95 4.64 1.28
C ASP A 86 -6.90 3.50 2.33
N MET A 87 -6.68 3.86 3.59
CA MET A 87 -6.70 2.92 4.73
C MET A 87 -8.12 2.46 5.04
N GLY A 88 -9.04 3.40 5.12
CA GLY A 88 -10.39 3.20 5.59
C GLY A 88 -11.33 2.57 4.59
N VAL A 89 -11.00 2.49 3.29
CA VAL A 89 -11.80 1.78 2.28
C VAL A 89 -11.22 0.41 1.94
N ASN A 90 -9.94 0.16 2.20
CA ASN A 90 -9.38 -1.19 2.09
C ASN A 90 -10.11 -2.19 3.02
N GLY A 91 -10.35 -3.41 2.55
CA GLY A 91 -11.06 -4.48 3.25
C GLY A 91 -12.59 -4.37 3.30
N MET A 92 -13.19 -3.32 2.72
CA MET A 92 -14.65 -3.22 2.59
C MET A 92 -15.16 -4.27 1.60
N LYS A 93 -16.40 -4.72 1.77
CA LYS A 93 -17.11 -5.51 0.75
C LYS A 93 -18.22 -4.70 0.11
N VAL A 94 -18.51 -4.97 -1.16
CA VAL A 94 -19.65 -4.34 -1.86
C VAL A 94 -20.94 -4.53 -1.05
N GLY A 95 -21.73 -3.46 -0.96
CA GLY A 95 -22.89 -3.32 -0.08
C GLY A 95 -22.54 -2.92 1.36
N GLY A 96 -21.26 -2.83 1.69
CA GLY A 96 -20.77 -2.42 3.00
C GLY A 96 -20.88 -0.91 3.22
N LYS A 97 -21.05 -0.52 4.48
CA LYS A 97 -21.19 0.86 4.93
C LYS A 97 -20.41 1.06 6.22
N ARG A 98 -19.63 2.13 6.33
CA ARG A 98 -18.88 2.45 7.56
C ARG A 98 -18.69 3.94 7.75
N ILE A 99 -18.43 4.33 8.99
CA ILE A 99 -17.96 5.65 9.36
C ILE A 99 -16.45 5.60 9.54
N LEU A 100 -15.76 6.58 8.96
CA LEU A 100 -14.35 6.86 9.17
C LEU A 100 -14.22 8.18 9.96
N THR A 101 -13.57 8.14 11.12
CA THR A 101 -13.13 9.35 11.82
C THR A 101 -11.64 9.50 11.54
N ILE A 102 -11.29 10.51 10.74
CA ILE A 102 -9.97 10.67 10.13
C ILE A 102 -9.27 11.86 10.79
N PRO A 103 -8.21 11.63 11.57
CA PRO A 103 -7.45 12.73 12.16
C PRO A 103 -6.72 13.54 11.07
N PRO A 104 -6.37 14.81 11.34
CA PRO A 104 -5.84 15.71 10.33
C PRO A 104 -4.59 15.19 9.61
N GLU A 105 -3.71 14.44 10.28
CA GLU A 105 -2.50 13.85 9.69
C GLU A 105 -2.81 12.81 8.61
N LEU A 106 -4.01 12.22 8.65
CA LEU A 106 -4.53 11.30 7.63
C LEU A 106 -5.52 11.97 6.67
N ALA A 107 -5.73 13.28 6.82
CA ALA A 107 -6.59 14.12 6.01
C ALA A 107 -5.79 15.27 5.37
N TYR A 108 -6.10 16.52 5.71
CA TYR A 108 -5.52 17.73 5.10
C TYR A 108 -4.49 18.45 5.98
N GLY A 109 -4.17 17.90 7.14
CA GLY A 109 -3.10 18.35 8.03
C GLY A 109 -3.22 19.82 8.46
N LYS A 110 -2.07 20.44 8.72
CA LYS A 110 -1.93 21.84 9.14
C LYS A 110 -2.39 22.86 8.10
N SER A 111 -2.52 22.45 6.84
CA SER A 111 -2.90 23.37 5.77
C SER A 111 -4.41 23.47 5.59
N GLY A 112 -5.17 22.44 5.96
CA GLY A 112 -6.58 22.35 5.59
C GLY A 112 -6.77 22.24 4.07
N ALA A 113 -7.98 22.55 3.59
CA ALA A 113 -8.30 22.54 2.17
C ALA A 113 -9.21 23.71 1.78
N GLY A 114 -8.64 24.68 1.06
CA GLY A 114 -9.34 25.88 0.61
C GLY A 114 -10.00 26.61 1.78
N ASN A 115 -11.24 27.06 1.56
CA ASN A 115 -12.05 27.74 2.58
C ASN A 115 -13.03 26.77 3.29
N THR A 116 -13.06 25.50 2.88
CA THR A 116 -14.07 24.53 3.32
C THR A 116 -13.58 23.69 4.50
N ILE A 117 -12.29 23.34 4.53
CA ILE A 117 -11.72 22.51 5.58
C ILE A 117 -10.63 23.31 6.30
N PRO A 118 -10.84 23.72 7.56
CA PRO A 118 -9.83 24.43 8.33
C PRO A 118 -8.56 23.60 8.58
N PRO A 119 -7.43 24.25 8.91
CA PRO A 119 -6.25 23.60 9.46
C PRO A 119 -6.54 22.65 10.62
N ASN A 120 -5.82 21.52 10.69
CA ASN A 120 -5.85 20.56 11.80
C ASN A 120 -7.24 20.00 12.13
N THR A 121 -8.10 19.88 11.12
CA THR A 121 -9.47 19.39 11.31
C THR A 121 -9.56 17.86 11.22
N THR A 122 -10.20 17.22 12.21
CA THR A 122 -10.66 15.84 12.08
C THR A 122 -11.88 15.78 11.19
N LEU A 123 -11.94 14.80 10.28
CA LEU A 123 -13.07 14.62 9.38
C LEU A 123 -13.84 13.36 9.71
N LYS A 124 -15.17 13.44 9.65
CA LYS A 124 -16.04 12.27 9.72
C LYS A 124 -16.60 11.98 8.34
N PHE A 125 -16.43 10.76 7.84
CA PHE A 125 -17.02 10.31 6.59
C PHE A 125 -17.90 9.10 6.82
N GLU A 126 -19.11 9.13 6.30
CA GLU A 126 -19.91 7.92 6.09
C GLU A 126 -19.71 7.48 4.65
N ILE A 127 -19.25 6.25 4.44
CA ILE A 127 -18.93 5.69 3.13
C ILE A 127 -19.73 4.42 2.91
N SER A 128 -20.36 4.31 1.74
CA SER A 128 -21.03 3.10 1.24
C SER A 128 -20.30 2.60 -0.02
N LEU A 129 -19.87 1.34 -0.02
CA LEU A 129 -19.17 0.73 -1.15
C LEU A 129 -20.19 0.10 -2.12
N LEU A 130 -20.24 0.63 -3.34
CA LEU A 130 -21.22 0.23 -4.36
C LEU A 130 -20.67 -0.80 -5.33
N ASP A 131 -19.41 -0.66 -5.73
CA ASP A 131 -18.77 -1.56 -6.69
C ASP A 131 -17.25 -1.65 -6.46
N VAL A 132 -16.68 -2.79 -6.85
CA VAL A 132 -15.24 -3.06 -6.82
C VAL A 132 -14.85 -3.72 -8.14
N ARG A 133 -13.99 -3.02 -8.89
CA ARG A 133 -13.21 -3.62 -9.96
C ARG A 133 -11.85 -4.05 -9.41
N PRO A 134 -11.52 -5.36 -9.40
CA PRO A 134 -10.30 -5.86 -8.80
C PRO A 134 -9.05 -5.33 -9.51
N PRO A 135 -7.86 -5.44 -8.86
CA PRO A 135 -6.61 -5.08 -9.52
C PRO A 135 -6.40 -5.92 -10.79
N PRO A 136 -5.71 -5.37 -11.81
CA PRO A 136 -5.48 -6.06 -13.09
C PRO A 136 -4.37 -7.12 -13.03
N TYR A 137 -4.12 -7.69 -11.85
CA TYR A 137 -3.16 -8.76 -11.61
C TYR A 137 -3.74 -9.71 -10.54
N LYS A 138 -3.27 -10.97 -10.51
CA LYS A 138 -3.80 -11.97 -9.57
C LYS A 138 -2.96 -12.01 -8.30
N ASN A 139 -3.59 -11.82 -7.14
CA ASN A 139 -2.98 -12.13 -5.86
C ASN A 139 -3.00 -13.64 -5.61
N ILE A 140 -1.87 -14.24 -5.28
CA ILE A 140 -1.74 -15.68 -5.02
C ILE A 140 -1.17 -15.95 -3.62
N GLY A 141 -1.56 -17.09 -3.05
CA GLY A 141 -1.01 -17.65 -1.80
C GLY A 141 0.03 -18.74 -2.06
N ASN A 142 0.55 -19.37 -1.00
CA ASN A 142 1.63 -20.35 -1.10
C ASN A 142 1.24 -21.62 -1.89
N SER A 143 0.02 -22.12 -1.75
CA SER A 143 -0.44 -23.32 -2.47
C SER A 143 -0.47 -23.10 -3.98
N GLU A 144 -1.02 -21.97 -4.42
CA GLU A 144 -1.03 -21.56 -5.83
C GLU A 144 0.39 -21.27 -6.34
N LEU A 145 1.23 -20.62 -5.52
CA LEU A 145 2.64 -20.38 -5.84
C LEU A 145 3.37 -21.70 -6.13
N GLN A 146 3.22 -22.71 -5.26
CA GLN A 146 3.80 -24.04 -5.48
C GLN A 146 3.28 -24.70 -6.76
N HIS A 147 1.98 -24.59 -7.03
CA HIS A 147 1.39 -25.11 -8.27
C HIS A 147 2.00 -24.46 -9.52
N LEU A 148 2.08 -23.12 -9.56
CA LEU A 148 2.67 -22.40 -10.69
C LEU A 148 4.17 -22.65 -10.83
N MET A 149 4.91 -22.82 -9.73
CA MET A 149 6.32 -23.22 -9.76
C MET A 149 6.50 -24.61 -10.38
N LYS A 150 5.63 -25.58 -10.07
CA LYS A 150 5.66 -26.91 -10.70
C LYS A 150 5.39 -26.87 -12.20
N LYS A 151 4.60 -25.89 -12.67
CA LYS A 151 4.40 -25.61 -14.10
C LYS A 151 5.59 -24.91 -14.77
N GLY A 152 6.65 -24.59 -14.03
CA GLY A 152 7.83 -23.89 -14.56
C GLY A 152 7.64 -22.39 -14.74
N ILE A 153 6.62 -21.78 -14.14
CA ILE A 153 6.42 -20.33 -14.21
C ILE A 153 7.53 -19.60 -13.44
N LYS A 154 8.14 -18.61 -14.08
CA LYS A 154 9.28 -17.84 -13.54
C LYS A 154 8.86 -17.03 -12.30
N VAL A 155 9.61 -17.20 -11.21
CA VAL A 155 9.48 -16.40 -9.98
C VAL A 155 10.57 -15.34 -9.97
N PHE A 156 10.20 -14.07 -9.92
CA PHE A 156 11.10 -12.93 -9.77
C PHE A 156 11.07 -12.45 -8.32
N ASP A 157 12.17 -12.67 -7.60
CA ASP A 157 12.37 -12.11 -6.25
C ASP A 157 12.92 -10.70 -6.39
N ILE A 158 12.08 -9.71 -6.07
CA ILE A 158 12.43 -8.29 -6.26
C ILE A 158 13.01 -7.62 -5.01
N ARG A 159 13.29 -8.41 -3.96
CA ARG A 159 13.93 -7.92 -2.74
C ARG A 159 15.37 -7.48 -3.01
N ARG A 160 15.99 -6.90 -2.00
CA ARG A 160 17.39 -6.51 -2.06
C ARG A 160 18.31 -7.68 -1.70
N GLN A 161 19.58 -7.52 -2.05
CA GLN A 161 20.61 -8.50 -1.78
C GLN A 161 20.78 -8.81 -0.28
N ASP A 162 20.78 -7.78 0.58
CA ASP A 162 20.84 -7.94 2.04
C ASP A 162 19.68 -8.80 2.59
N GLU A 163 18.49 -8.66 1.99
CA GLU A 163 17.33 -9.48 2.37
C GLU A 163 17.49 -10.95 1.95
N TRP A 164 18.08 -11.20 0.77
CA TRP A 164 18.38 -12.56 0.30
C TRP A 164 19.43 -13.24 1.16
N GLU A 165 20.53 -12.56 1.48
CA GLU A 165 21.60 -13.10 2.33
C GLU A 165 21.09 -13.43 3.74
N THR A 166 20.18 -12.61 4.27
CA THR A 166 19.62 -12.81 5.62
C THR A 166 18.64 -13.98 5.67
N THR A 167 17.73 -14.08 4.70
CA THR A 167 16.56 -14.98 4.80
C THR A 167 16.55 -16.10 3.77
N GLY A 168 17.51 -16.13 2.85
CA GLY A 168 17.51 -16.98 1.66
C GLY A 168 16.47 -16.58 0.62
N VAL A 169 16.34 -17.40 -0.43
CA VAL A 169 15.39 -17.25 -1.53
C VAL A 169 14.63 -18.54 -1.81
N ILE A 170 13.52 -18.45 -2.55
CA ILE A 170 12.85 -19.65 -3.09
C ILE A 170 13.76 -20.26 -4.17
N ASP A 171 13.88 -21.59 -4.18
CA ASP A 171 14.67 -22.31 -5.19
C ASP A 171 14.29 -21.86 -6.62
N LYS A 172 15.31 -21.71 -7.48
CA LYS A 172 15.22 -21.24 -8.87
C LYS A 172 14.58 -19.85 -9.08
N SER A 173 14.32 -19.09 -8.01
CA SER A 173 13.85 -17.71 -8.17
C SER A 173 14.92 -16.81 -8.81
N ILE A 174 14.48 -15.95 -9.72
CA ILE A 174 15.29 -14.96 -10.40
C ILE A 174 15.43 -13.75 -9.48
N LYS A 175 16.63 -13.57 -8.93
CA LYS A 175 17.02 -12.42 -8.12
C LYS A 175 17.06 -11.15 -8.98
N LEU A 176 16.16 -10.20 -8.76
CA LEU A 176 16.08 -8.95 -9.52
C LEU A 176 15.61 -7.78 -8.65
N THR A 177 16.53 -7.15 -7.92
CA THR A 177 16.24 -6.02 -7.03
C THR A 177 15.46 -4.91 -7.74
N ALA A 178 14.25 -4.60 -7.25
CA ALA A 178 13.44 -3.52 -7.79
C ALA A 178 13.66 -2.19 -7.08
N PHE A 179 13.96 -2.20 -5.79
CA PHE A 179 14.00 -0.99 -4.96
C PHE A 179 15.31 -0.88 -4.17
N SER A 180 15.89 0.31 -4.13
CA SER A 180 17.03 0.64 -3.27
C SER A 180 16.65 0.70 -1.79
N LYS A 181 17.65 0.90 -0.91
CA LYS A 181 17.46 1.03 0.54
C LYS A 181 16.54 2.20 0.94
N ASN A 182 16.58 3.30 0.20
CA ASN A 182 15.68 4.45 0.37
C ASN A 182 14.30 4.28 -0.32
N GLY A 183 14.02 3.11 -0.91
CA GLY A 183 12.74 2.80 -1.54
C GLY A 183 12.56 3.34 -2.96
N ALA A 184 13.59 3.95 -3.57
CA ALA A 184 13.53 4.35 -4.98
C ALA A 184 13.57 3.13 -5.91
N LEU A 185 12.85 3.20 -7.03
CA LEU A 185 12.90 2.16 -8.06
C LEU A 185 14.28 2.16 -8.73
N MET A 186 14.85 0.97 -8.97
CA MET A 186 16.13 0.83 -9.66
C MET A 186 16.00 1.24 -11.13
N PRO A 187 16.86 2.14 -11.66
CA PRO A 187 16.69 2.72 -13.01
C PRO A 187 16.56 1.70 -14.15
N ASN A 188 17.28 0.58 -14.05
CA ASN A 188 17.30 -0.47 -15.08
C ASN A 188 16.39 -1.67 -14.75
N PHE A 189 15.54 -1.57 -13.72
CA PHE A 189 14.71 -2.70 -13.28
C PHE A 189 13.82 -3.23 -14.41
N PHE A 190 12.99 -2.36 -15.01
CA PHE A 190 12.07 -2.79 -16.06
C PHE A 190 12.81 -3.31 -17.29
N LYS A 191 13.90 -2.65 -17.72
CA LYS A 191 14.74 -3.14 -18.82
C LYS A 191 15.24 -4.57 -18.57
N LYS A 192 15.73 -4.86 -17.35
CA LYS A 192 16.18 -6.21 -16.97
C LYS A 192 15.03 -7.22 -16.88
N LEU A 193 13.85 -6.79 -16.44
CA LEU A 193 12.67 -7.64 -16.32
C LEU A 193 12.13 -8.04 -17.70
N VAL A 194 11.88 -7.07 -18.59
CA VAL A 194 11.28 -7.35 -19.91
C VAL A 194 12.18 -8.22 -20.79
N ASN A 195 13.51 -8.14 -20.62
CA ASN A 195 14.45 -9.04 -21.28
C ASN A 195 14.38 -10.51 -20.78
N LYS A 196 13.60 -10.79 -19.74
CA LYS A 196 13.45 -12.13 -19.14
C LYS A 196 12.04 -12.70 -19.28
N VAL A 197 11.04 -11.88 -19.63
CA VAL A 197 9.65 -12.30 -19.74
C VAL A 197 8.83 -11.40 -20.67
N ASP A 198 8.21 -12.05 -21.66
CA ASP A 198 7.37 -11.39 -22.65
C ASP A 198 5.98 -11.05 -22.10
N ARG A 199 5.27 -10.11 -22.74
CA ARG A 199 3.95 -9.60 -22.28
C ARG A 199 2.87 -10.68 -22.12
N ASN A 200 2.95 -11.71 -22.95
CA ASN A 200 1.96 -12.80 -23.00
C ASN A 200 2.33 -13.99 -22.10
N GLN A 201 3.53 -13.98 -21.52
CA GLN A 201 4.02 -15.02 -20.62
C GLN A 201 3.54 -14.76 -19.18
N GLU A 202 3.30 -15.85 -18.46
CA GLU A 202 3.02 -15.81 -17.03
C GLU A 202 4.28 -15.42 -16.24
N MET A 203 4.13 -14.57 -15.22
CA MET A 203 5.20 -14.27 -14.27
C MET A 203 4.70 -14.18 -12.84
N ILE A 204 5.54 -14.61 -11.90
CA ILE A 204 5.31 -14.47 -10.47
C ILE A 204 6.28 -13.45 -9.90
N LEU A 205 5.76 -12.49 -9.15
CA LEU A 205 6.54 -11.52 -8.42
C LEU A 205 6.47 -11.80 -6.92
N ILE A 206 7.62 -11.90 -6.26
CA ILE A 206 7.71 -12.04 -4.81
C ILE A 206 8.60 -10.97 -4.17
N CYS A 207 8.14 -10.42 -3.04
CA CYS A 207 8.97 -9.63 -2.14
C CYS A 207 8.76 -10.06 -0.69
N ARG A 208 9.23 -9.27 0.29
CA ARG A 208 9.08 -9.57 1.72
C ARG A 208 7.64 -9.84 2.15
N THR A 209 6.72 -8.91 1.85
CA THR A 209 5.31 -8.94 2.33
C THR A 209 4.26 -8.77 1.21
N GLY A 210 4.64 -8.91 -0.07
CA GLY A 210 3.75 -8.68 -1.23
C GLY A 210 3.47 -7.21 -1.59
N ASN A 211 3.80 -6.25 -0.71
CA ASN A 211 3.49 -4.83 -0.95
C ASN A 211 4.28 -4.21 -2.11
N ARG A 212 5.59 -4.45 -2.20
CA ARG A 212 6.43 -3.92 -3.30
C ARG A 212 6.05 -4.54 -4.63
N THR A 213 5.79 -5.85 -4.65
CA THR A 213 5.40 -6.58 -5.85
C THR A 213 4.01 -6.19 -6.34
N SER A 214 3.07 -5.87 -5.45
CA SER A 214 1.76 -5.35 -5.87
C SER A 214 1.88 -4.05 -6.67
N ILE A 215 2.83 -3.16 -6.32
CA ILE A 215 3.08 -1.90 -7.04
C ILE A 215 3.61 -2.20 -8.44
N ILE A 216 4.61 -3.08 -8.53
CA ILE A 216 5.19 -3.51 -9.81
C ILE A 216 4.14 -4.23 -10.67
N ALA A 217 3.34 -5.13 -10.10
CA ALA A 217 2.29 -5.85 -10.81
C ALA A 217 1.22 -4.91 -11.36
N ASN A 218 0.78 -3.94 -10.57
CA ASN A 218 -0.17 -2.92 -11.02
C ASN A 218 0.40 -2.11 -12.19
N TYR A 219 1.65 -1.67 -12.09
CA TYR A 219 2.31 -0.91 -13.15
C TYR A 219 2.46 -1.73 -14.44
N LEU A 220 2.97 -2.97 -14.35
CA LEU A 220 3.12 -3.86 -15.50
C LEU A 220 1.78 -4.08 -16.21
N SER A 221 0.72 -4.30 -15.44
CA SER A 221 -0.58 -4.64 -16.00
C SER A 221 -1.32 -3.43 -16.58
N ARG A 222 -1.29 -2.27 -15.90
CA ARG A 222 -1.99 -1.05 -16.36
C ARG A 222 -1.22 -0.25 -17.41
N LYS A 223 0.11 -0.25 -17.35
CA LYS A 223 0.95 0.65 -18.17
C LYS A 223 1.81 -0.08 -19.20
N MET A 224 2.13 -1.35 -18.99
CA MET A 224 3.01 -2.10 -19.89
C MET A 224 2.32 -3.25 -20.64
N GLY A 225 1.01 -3.46 -20.42
CA GLY A 225 0.20 -4.43 -21.16
C GLY A 225 0.45 -5.89 -20.79
N TYR A 226 1.01 -6.17 -19.62
CA TYR A 226 1.15 -7.54 -19.13
C TYR A 226 -0.18 -8.03 -18.54
N SER A 227 -0.75 -9.10 -19.09
CA SER A 227 -2.06 -9.61 -18.65
C SER A 227 -1.97 -10.78 -17.65
N LYS A 228 -0.79 -11.40 -17.50
CA LYS A 228 -0.57 -12.61 -16.70
C LYS A 228 0.46 -12.41 -15.59
N VAL A 229 0.18 -11.48 -14.68
CA VAL A 229 1.07 -11.16 -13.54
C VAL A 229 0.48 -11.69 -12.24
N TYR A 230 1.28 -12.48 -11.53
CA TYR A 230 0.94 -13.00 -10.20
C TYR A 230 1.72 -12.27 -9.11
N ASN A 231 1.03 -11.70 -8.13
CA ASN A 231 1.62 -11.14 -6.93
C ASN A 231 1.49 -12.13 -5.76
N VAL A 232 2.60 -12.53 -5.16
CA VAL A 232 2.57 -13.35 -3.93
C VAL A 232 2.10 -12.48 -2.76
N LYS A 233 0.81 -12.57 -2.39
CA LYS A 233 0.08 -11.60 -1.56
C LYS A 233 0.78 -11.31 -0.23
N ASN A 234 1.27 -12.34 0.44
CA ASN A 234 1.92 -12.24 1.76
C ASN A 234 3.45 -12.32 1.68
N GLY A 235 3.99 -12.31 0.47
CA GLY A 235 5.41 -12.40 0.18
C GLY A 235 6.09 -13.66 0.74
N ILE A 236 7.42 -13.60 0.77
CA ILE A 236 8.26 -14.69 1.29
C ILE A 236 8.17 -14.81 2.82
N LYS A 237 7.73 -13.76 3.54
CA LYS A 237 7.54 -13.85 4.99
C LYS A 237 6.60 -15.00 5.34
N MET A 238 5.44 -15.07 4.68
CA MET A 238 4.47 -16.16 4.91
C MET A 238 5.00 -17.52 4.44
N TRP A 239 5.85 -17.56 3.42
CA TRP A 239 6.53 -18.79 2.99
C TRP A 239 7.44 -19.33 4.09
N ILE A 240 8.25 -18.46 4.69
CA ILE A 240 9.15 -18.78 5.81
C ILE A 240 8.37 -19.12 7.08
N ASP A 241 7.33 -18.36 7.42
CA ASP A 241 6.47 -18.61 8.59
C ASP A 241 5.83 -20.02 8.51
N LYS A 242 5.54 -20.50 7.29
CA LYS A 242 5.02 -21.85 7.02
C LYS A 242 6.11 -22.93 6.91
N LYS A 243 7.36 -22.59 7.22
CA LYS A 243 8.53 -23.50 7.15
C LYS A 243 8.71 -24.16 5.78
N LEU A 244 8.33 -23.46 4.71
CA LEU A 244 8.52 -23.96 3.34
C LEU A 244 9.99 -23.83 2.90
N PRO A 245 10.47 -24.65 1.94
CA PRO A 245 11.88 -24.71 1.58
C PRO A 245 12.45 -23.40 1.06
N ILE A 246 13.69 -23.10 1.46
CA ILE A 246 14.46 -21.90 1.09
C ILE A 246 15.90 -22.32 0.80
N LEU A 247 16.52 -21.71 -0.22
CA LEU A 247 17.96 -21.77 -0.45
C LEU A 247 18.63 -20.57 0.20
N LYS A 248 19.62 -20.82 1.07
CA LYS A 248 20.49 -19.78 1.61
C LYS A 248 21.64 -19.50 0.65
#